data_AF-A0A356LI03-F1
#
_entry.id   AF-A0A356LI03-F1
#
_cell.length_a   1.000
_cell.length_b   1.000
_cell.length_c   1.000
_cell.angle_alpha   90.00
_cell.angle_beta   90.00
_cell.angle_gamma   90.00
#
_symmetry.space_group_name_H-M   'P 1'
#
loop_
_entity.id
_entity.type
_entity.pdbx_description
1 polymer ?
#
loop_
_entity_poly.entity_id
_entity_poly.type
_entity_poly.pdbx_seq_one_letter_code
_entity_poly.pdbx_strand_id
1 'polypeptide(L)' 'AVVAGIRRGRLQSPVTVHTRGGDLNIAWDGTQITMRGPAVTVFSSEINIDRLVAQYRNSTAL' A
#
# COMPACT_ATOMS: atom_id res chain seq x y z
N ALA A 1 -1.76 0.37 -15.95
CA ALA A 1 -2.82 -0.19 -16.80
C ALA A 1 -4.12 0.64 -16.74
N VAL A 2 -4.72 0.82 -15.56
CA VAL A 2 -6.02 1.51 -15.39
C VAL A 2 -6.08 2.90 -16.02
N VAL A 3 -5.25 3.85 -15.59
CA VAL A 3 -5.25 5.23 -16.14
C VAL A 3 -5.04 5.25 -17.65
N ALA A 4 -4.12 4.44 -18.16
CA ALA A 4 -3.89 4.33 -19.60
C ALA A 4 -5.12 3.78 -20.35
N GLY A 5 -5.85 2.83 -19.75
CA GLY A 5 -7.10 2.30 -20.29
C GLY A 5 -8.22 3.35 -20.30
N ILE A 6 -8.36 4.13 -19.22
CA ILE A 6 -9.34 5.22 -19.14
C ILE A 6 -9.03 6.30 -20.19
N ARG A 7 -7.77 6.74 -20.30
CA ARG A 7 -7.34 7.73 -21.31
C ARG A 7 -7.57 7.29 -22.74
N ARG A 8 -7.54 5.98 -22.99
CA ARG A 8 -7.78 5.39 -24.31
C ARG A 8 -9.25 5.04 -24.56
N GLY A 9 -10.16 5.40 -23.65
CA GLY A 9 -11.59 5.09 -23.76
C GLY A 9 -11.93 3.60 -23.63
N ARG A 10 -11.00 2.78 -23.10
CA ARG A 10 -11.17 1.33 -22.95
C ARG A 10 -11.74 0.92 -21.61
N LEU A 11 -11.66 1.81 -20.62
CA LEU A 11 -12.15 1.60 -19.26
C LEU A 11 -12.86 2.88 -18.81
N GLN A 12 -13.83 2.73 -17.92
CA GLN A 12 -14.51 3.85 -17.28
C GLN A 12 -14.18 3.86 -15.79
N SER A 13 -13.88 5.04 -15.24
CA SER A 13 -13.65 5.25 -13.81
C SER A 13 -14.98 5.14 -13.04
N PRO A 14 -15.03 4.47 -11.86
CA PRO A 14 -13.94 3.74 -11.21
C PRO A 14 -13.74 2.32 -11.79
N VAL A 15 -12.53 1.77 -11.64
CA VAL A 15 -12.15 0.44 -12.12
C VAL A 15 -11.79 -0.49 -10.96
N THR A 16 -12.38 -1.68 -10.94
CA THR A 16 -11.96 -2.77 -10.05
C THR A 16 -10.85 -3.58 -10.70
N VAL A 17 -9.75 -3.79 -9.97
CA VAL A 17 -8.58 -4.57 -10.40
C VAL A 17 -8.46 -5.79 -9.51
N HIS A 18 -8.51 -6.98 -10.11
CA HIS A 18 -8.28 -8.24 -9.41
C HIS A 18 -6.78 -8.51 -9.30
N THR A 19 -6.28 -8.66 -8.08
CA THR A 19 -4.88 -9.01 -7.80
C THR A 19 -4.82 -10.26 -6.93
N ARG A 20 -3.62 -10.86 -6.78
CA ARG A 20 -3.43 -12.02 -5.89
C ARG A 20 -3.79 -11.70 -4.43
N GLY A 21 -3.64 -10.44 -4.00
CA GLY A 21 -3.94 -9.98 -2.64
C GLY A 21 -5.39 -9.55 -2.42
N GLY A 22 -6.25 -9.73 -3.42
CA GLY A 22 -7.63 -9.25 -3.41
C GLY A 22 -7.87 -8.08 -4.37
N ASP A 23 -9.02 -7.44 -4.21
CA ASP A 23 -9.49 -6.42 -5.12
C ASP A 23 -8.98 -5.03 -4.75
N LEU A 24 -8.59 -4.26 -5.76
CA LEU A 24 -8.30 -2.83 -5.65
C LEU A 24 -9.33 -2.04 -6.46
N ASN A 25 -10.02 -1.09 -5.81
CA ASN A 25 -10.84 -0.10 -6.49
C ASN A 25 -9.98 1.14 -6.79
N ILE A 26 -9.85 1.47 -8.07
CA ILE A 26 -9.05 2.61 -8.53
C ILE A 26 -9.99 3.60 -9.21
N ALA A 27 -10.06 4.82 -8.67
CA ALA A 27 -10.77 5.93 -9.30
C ALA A 27 -9.76 6.99 -9.77
N TRP A 28 -10.06 7.58 -10.92
CA TRP A 28 -9.29 8.67 -11.50
C TRP A 28 -10.25 9.73 -12.04
N ASP A 29 -10.02 10.99 -11.67
CA ASP A 29 -10.86 12.14 -12.06
C ASP A 29 -10.27 12.96 -13.23
N GLY A 30 -9.16 12.50 -13.81
CA GLY A 30 -8.39 13.23 -14.83
C GLY A 30 -7.12 13.89 -14.28
N THR A 31 -7.05 14.11 -12.97
CA THR A 31 -5.94 14.78 -12.27
C THR A 31 -5.35 13.93 -11.14
N GLN A 32 -6.19 13.39 -10.25
CA GLN A 32 -5.79 12.64 -9.08
C GLN A 32 -6.30 11.21 -9.12
N ILE A 33 -5.49 10.31 -8.56
CA ILE A 33 -5.79 8.89 -8.46
C ILE A 33 -6.12 8.58 -7.00
N THR A 34 -7.21 7.86 -6.78
CA THR A 34 -7.51 7.22 -5.49
C THR A 34 -7.49 5.71 -5.66
N MET A 35 -6.95 5.01 -4.66
CA MET A 35 -6.87 3.55 -4.63
C MET A 35 -7.35 3.07 -3.27
N ARG A 36 -8.36 2.20 -3.27
CA ARG A 36 -8.87 1.52 -2.07
C ARG A 36 -8.73 0.01 -2.24
N GLY A 37 -8.32 -0.64 -1.17
CA GLY A 37 -8.24 -2.09 -1.08
C GLY A 37 -8.46 -2.54 0.37
N PRO A 38 -8.58 -3.84 0.59
CA PRO A 38 -8.67 -4.39 1.94
C PRO A 38 -7.38 -4.12 2.72
N ALA A 39 -7.53 -3.74 4.00
CA ALA A 39 -6.44 -3.63 4.96
C ALA A 39 -6.81 -4.42 6.21
N VAL A 40 -5.87 -5.23 6.71
CA VAL A 40 -6.08 -6.08 7.88
C VAL A 40 -4.88 -5.94 8.82
N THR A 41 -5.16 -5.63 10.08
CA THR A 41 -4.15 -5.64 11.14
C THR A 41 -3.89 -7.07 11.57
N VAL A 42 -2.67 -7.55 11.38
CA VAL A 42 -2.29 -8.95 11.70
C VAL A 42 -1.62 -9.10 13.07
N PHE A 43 -1.04 -8.02 13.61
CA PHE A 43 -0.52 -7.96 14.97
C PHE A 43 -0.61 -6.53 15.50
N SER A 44 -0.58 -6.37 16.81
CA SER A 44 -0.44 -5.09 17.50
C SER A 44 0.54 -5.27 18.66
N SER A 45 1.57 -4.43 18.71
CA SER A 45 2.61 -4.50 19.75
C SER A 45 3.27 -3.14 19.95
N GLU A 46 4.06 -3.06 21.02
CA GLU A 46 4.86 -1.88 21.35
C GLU A 46 6.35 -2.19 21.21
N ILE A 47 7.12 -1.18 20.81
CA ILE A 47 8.58 -1.27 20.72
C ILE A 47 9.17 -0.22 21.66
N ASN A 48 10.03 -0.66 22.57
CA ASN A 48 10.87 0.24 23.36
C ASN A 48 12.09 0.65 22.54
N ILE A 49 12.14 1.92 22.14
CA ILE A 49 13.20 2.47 21.28
C ILE A 49 14.55 2.45 21.98
N ASP A 50 14.62 2.81 23.26
CA ASP A 50 15.88 2.87 24.01
C ASP A 50 16.55 1.49 24.09
N ARG A 51 15.74 0.45 24.38
CA ARG A 51 16.20 -0.93 24.40
C ARG A 51 16.67 -1.40 23.02
N LEU A 52 15.94 -1.06 21.96
CA LEU A 52 16.29 -1.44 20.58
C LEU A 52 17.64 -0.83 20.17
N VAL A 53 17.85 0.45 20.47
CA VAL A 53 19.10 1.16 20.15
C VAL A 53 20.28 0.61 20.95
N ALA A 54 20.09 0.33 22.25
CA ALA A 54 21.13 -0.28 23.07
C ALA A 54 21.56 -1.66 22.54
N GLN A 55 20.60 -2.48 22.10
CA GLN A 55 20.87 -3.82 21.54
C GLN A 55 21.67 -3.75 20.23
N TYR A 56 21.35 -2.82 19.33
CA TYR A 56 22.07 -2.69 18.06
C TYR A 56 23.54 -2.27 18.25
N ARG A 57 23.80 -1.29 19.14
CA ARG A 57 25.15 -0.82 19.45
C ARG A 57 26.03 -1.94 20.04
N ASN A 58 25.46 -2.78 20.89
CA ASN A 58 26.18 -3.92 21.47
C ASN A 58 26.50 -5.01 20.44
N SER A 59 25.79 -5.04 19.30
CA SER A 59 26.00 -6.05 18.25
C SER A 59 27.03 -5.64 17.19
N THR A 60 27.42 -4.36 17.13
CA THR A 60 28.42 -3.85 16.16
C THR A 60 29.79 -3.60 16.81
N ALA A 61 29.91 -3.82 18.12
CA ALA A 61 31.19 -3.84 18.82
C ALA A 61 31.89 -5.20 18.59
N LEU A 62 32.39 -5.41 17.37
CA LEU A 62 33.41 -6.40 17.01
C LEU A 62 34.54 -5.66 16.29
#